data_AF-A0A336MFZ9-F1
#
_entry.id   AF-A0A336MFZ9-F1
#
_cell.length_a   1.000
_cell.length_b   1.000
_cell.length_c   1.000
_cell.angle_alpha   90.00
_cell.angle_beta   90.00
_cell.angle_gamma   90.00
#
_symmetry.space_group_name_H-M   'P 1'
#
loop_
_entity.id
_entity.type
_entity.pdbx_description
1 polymer ?
#
loop_
_entity_poly.entity_id
_entity_poly.type
_entity_poly.pdbx_seq_one_letter_code
_entity_poly.pdbx_strand_id
1 'polypeptide(L)'
;MFMILYALVGIPVNGILFAYLGEFFGSMFTGLYRLYHLYQKNLNKHYKPHQFGFLAQILLYFCPGIVLFIFIPACLFSYFENWEYSISVYYAFVTLTTIGFGDFVPTFGSLQEQQFGVFFRCYQVFIIFWFITGLGYLVMVMGFLAKGMRSKKIAKLETLVASNLRSRNERLWQSIQRDRIFVRSIFDELYLLNYKVF
;
A
#
# COMPACT_ATOMS: atom_id res chain seq x y z
N MET A 1 32.76 -15.66 -3.12
CA MET A 1 32.17 -17.01 -3.01
C MET A 1 31.32 -17.18 -1.74
N PHE A 2 31.81 -16.85 -0.54
CA PHE A 2 31.05 -16.97 0.71
C PHE A 2 29.72 -16.18 0.72
N MET A 3 29.71 -14.93 0.24
CA MET A 3 28.48 -14.12 0.13
C MET A 3 27.39 -14.74 -0.75
N ILE A 4 27.79 -15.45 -1.82
CA ILE A 4 26.84 -16.12 -2.74
C ILE A 4 26.17 -17.28 -2.01
N LEU A 5 26.95 -18.10 -1.29
CA LEU A 5 26.42 -19.22 -0.49
C LEU A 5 25.53 -18.72 0.65
N TYR A 6 25.93 -17.65 1.32
CA TYR A 6 25.15 -17.02 2.38
C TYR A 6 23.82 -16.49 1.86
N ALA A 7 23.81 -15.75 0.74
CA ALA A 7 22.58 -15.23 0.15
C ALA A 7 21.64 -16.34 -0.34
N LEU A 8 22.20 -17.40 -0.95
CA LEU A 8 21.42 -18.53 -1.45
C LEU A 8 20.61 -19.22 -0.34
N VAL A 9 21.17 -19.36 0.86
CA VAL A 9 20.48 -19.93 2.02
C VAL A 9 19.68 -18.88 2.80
N GLY A 10 20.20 -17.66 2.91
CA GLY A 10 19.62 -16.59 3.72
C GLY A 10 18.31 -16.05 3.15
N ILE A 11 18.21 -15.84 1.83
CA ILE A 11 17.00 -15.34 1.17
C ILE A 11 15.79 -16.26 1.43
N PRO A 12 15.84 -17.58 1.19
CA PRO A 12 14.70 -18.45 1.46
C PRO A 12 14.36 -18.54 2.95
N VAL A 13 15.36 -18.59 3.84
CA VAL A 13 15.13 -18.59 5.29
C VAL A 13 14.42 -17.31 5.75
N ASN A 14 14.88 -16.14 5.29
CA ASN A 14 14.23 -14.86 5.57
C ASN A 14 12.81 -14.82 4.97
N GLY A 15 12.62 -15.35 3.76
CA GLY A 15 11.29 -15.45 3.14
C GLY A 15 10.30 -16.25 3.99
N ILE A 16 10.73 -17.39 4.53
CA ILE A 16 9.92 -18.21 5.44
C ILE A 16 9.64 -17.44 6.74
N LEU A 17 10.66 -16.81 7.34
CA LEU A 17 10.50 -15.99 8.55
C LEU A 17 9.44 -14.90 8.35
N PHE A 18 9.51 -14.15 7.25
CA PHE A 18 8.58 -13.07 6.98
C PHE A 18 7.17 -13.57 6.64
N ALA A 19 7.03 -14.73 6.01
CA ALA A 19 5.74 -15.36 5.80
C ALA A 19 5.06 -15.70 7.14
N TYR A 20 5.80 -16.34 8.06
CA TYR A 20 5.30 -16.62 9.41
C TYR A 20 4.99 -15.34 10.21
N LEU A 21 5.86 -14.34 10.14
CA LEU A 21 5.62 -13.05 10.80
C LEU A 21 4.37 -12.37 10.26
N GLY A 22 4.17 -12.39 8.94
CA GLY A 22 3.00 -11.82 8.29
C GLY A 22 1.70 -12.52 8.70
N GLU A 23 1.72 -13.85 8.84
CA GLU A 23 0.58 -14.62 9.35
C GLU A 23 0.30 -14.35 10.85
N PHE A 24 1.36 -14.20 11.65
CA PHE A 24 1.27 -13.85 13.06
C PHE A 24 0.60 -12.49 13.26
N PHE A 25 1.08 -11.44 12.57
CA PHE A 25 0.45 -10.12 12.61
C PHE A 25 -0.99 -10.16 12.08
N GLY A 26 -1.23 -10.87 10.97
CA GLY A 26 -2.58 -11.02 10.41
C GLY A 26 -3.56 -11.66 11.38
N SER A 27 -3.09 -12.67 12.13
CA SER A 27 -3.88 -13.34 13.17
C SER A 27 -4.13 -12.44 14.38
N MET A 28 -3.14 -11.65 14.79
CA MET A 28 -3.27 -10.66 15.85
C MET A 28 -4.31 -9.59 15.52
N PHE A 29 -4.23 -8.97 14.33
CA PHE A 29 -5.21 -7.97 13.88
C PHE A 29 -6.61 -8.55 13.71
N THR A 30 -6.73 -9.76 13.17
CA THR A 30 -8.04 -10.44 13.04
C THR A 30 -8.61 -10.82 14.40
N GLY A 31 -7.75 -11.18 15.37
CA GLY A 31 -8.11 -11.40 16.77
C GLY A 31 -8.64 -10.12 17.42
N LEU A 32 -7.89 -9.02 17.29
CA LEU A 32 -8.25 -7.71 17.83
C LEU A 32 -9.58 -7.18 17.24
N TYR A 33 -9.76 -7.32 15.93
CA TYR A 33 -11.01 -6.97 15.25
C TYR A 33 -12.19 -7.82 15.77
N ARG A 34 -11.99 -9.13 15.96
CA ARG A 34 -13.01 -10.01 16.54
C ARG A 34 -13.35 -9.60 17.97
N LEU A 35 -12.36 -9.27 18.80
CA LEU A 35 -12.58 -8.82 20.19
C LEU A 35 -13.35 -7.49 20.23
N TYR A 36 -12.96 -6.51 19.41
CA TYR A 36 -13.68 -5.25 19.29
C TYR A 36 -15.14 -5.48 18.86
N HIS A 37 -15.37 -6.33 17.86
CA HIS A 37 -16.71 -6.67 17.40
C HIS A 37 -17.54 -7.40 18.47
N LEU A 38 -16.94 -8.33 19.23
CA LEU A 38 -17.61 -9.03 20.32
C LEU A 38 -17.98 -8.06 21.46
N TYR A 39 -17.10 -7.13 21.80
CA TYR A 39 -17.37 -6.08 22.78
C TYR A 39 -18.52 -5.17 22.32
N GLN A 40 -18.51 -4.74 21.05
CA GLN A 40 -19.54 -3.87 20.50
C GLN A 40 -20.91 -4.55 20.35
N LYS A 41 -20.93 -5.87 20.05
CA LYS A 41 -22.15 -6.68 20.04
C LYS A 41 -22.76 -6.83 21.43
N ASN A 42 -21.94 -6.88 22.48
CA ASN A 42 -22.40 -6.89 23.87
C ASN A 42 -23.03 -5.54 24.28
N LEU A 43 -22.53 -4.42 23.74
CA LEU A 43 -23.04 -3.09 24.03
C LEU A 43 -24.29 -2.70 23.21
N ASN A 44 -24.46 -3.21 21.99
CA ASN A 44 -25.60 -2.89 21.13
C ASN A 44 -26.11 -4.09 20.34
N LYS A 45 -27.26 -4.64 20.76
CA LYS A 45 -27.91 -5.83 20.17
C LYS A 45 -28.37 -5.62 18.70
N HIS A 46 -28.46 -4.37 18.25
CA HIS A 46 -28.83 -3.96 16.89
C HIS A 46 -27.65 -3.44 16.04
N TYR A 47 -26.41 -3.79 16.38
CA TYR A 47 -25.26 -3.39 15.57
C TYR A 47 -25.22 -4.17 14.24
N LYS A 48 -25.61 -3.51 13.14
CA LYS A 48 -25.36 -4.01 11.79
C LYS A 48 -23.91 -3.68 11.44
N PRO A 49 -23.03 -4.67 11.17
CA PRO A 49 -21.68 -4.37 10.75
C PRO A 49 -21.77 -3.57 9.47
N HIS A 50 -21.29 -2.33 9.50
CA HIS A 50 -21.19 -1.52 8.30
C HIS A 50 -20.35 -2.33 7.31
N GLN A 51 -20.87 -2.58 6.11
CA GLN A 51 -20.10 -3.17 5.02
C GLN A 51 -19.10 -2.11 4.56
N PHE A 52 -18.08 -1.85 5.37
CA PHE A 52 -16.96 -1.03 4.95
C PHE A 52 -16.44 -1.66 3.66
N GLY A 53 -16.36 -0.84 2.61
CA GLY A 53 -15.85 -1.27 1.33
C GLY A 53 -14.50 -1.96 1.54
N PHE A 54 -14.20 -2.94 0.71
CA PHE A 54 -12.92 -3.65 0.76
C PHE A 54 -11.72 -2.68 0.78
N LEU A 55 -11.84 -1.55 0.08
CA LEU A 55 -10.89 -0.44 0.05
C LEU A 55 -10.73 0.28 1.40
N ALA A 56 -11.81 0.45 2.16
CA ALA A 56 -11.77 1.04 3.50
C ALA A 56 -11.08 0.10 4.51
N GLN A 57 -11.21 -1.22 4.36
CA GLN A 57 -10.49 -2.18 5.18
C GLN A 57 -8.98 -2.13 4.90
N ILE A 58 -8.57 -2.08 3.63
CA ILE A 58 -7.16 -1.90 3.26
C ILE A 58 -6.59 -0.64 3.90
N LEU A 59 -7.26 0.50 3.71
CA LEU A 59 -6.80 1.79 4.24
C LEU A 59 -6.73 1.78 5.77
N LEU A 60 -7.71 1.16 6.43
CA LEU A 60 -7.76 1.01 7.88
C LEU A 60 -6.57 0.22 8.40
N TYR A 61 -6.15 -0.84 7.71
CA TYR A 61 -4.98 -1.61 8.14
C TYR A 61 -3.68 -0.90 7.79
N PHE A 62 -3.56 -0.29 6.60
CA PHE A 62 -2.33 0.29 6.06
C PHE A 62 -1.89 1.59 6.76
N CYS A 63 -2.81 2.53 7.00
CA CYS A 63 -2.48 3.83 7.60
C CYS A 63 -1.82 3.73 8.99
N PRO A 64 -2.36 2.95 9.94
CA PRO A 64 -1.76 2.83 11.27
C PRO A 64 -0.34 2.26 11.25
N GLY A 65 -0.06 1.31 10.35
CA GLY A 65 1.28 0.72 10.25
C GLY A 65 2.30 1.67 9.67
N ILE A 66 1.93 2.48 8.67
CA ILE A 66 2.80 3.56 8.19
C ILE A 66 3.14 4.50 9.35
N VAL A 67 2.15 4.93 10.13
CA VAL A 67 2.38 5.82 11.27
C VAL A 67 3.31 5.17 12.30
N LEU A 68 3.01 3.93 12.70
CA LEU A 68 3.70 3.23 13.77
C LEU A 68 5.14 2.82 13.40
N PHE A 69 5.38 2.39 12.16
CA PHE A 69 6.69 1.89 11.73
C PHE A 69 7.57 2.94 11.05
N ILE A 70 7.03 4.10 10.64
CA ILE A 70 7.81 5.18 10.03
C ILE A 70 8.00 6.36 10.98
N PHE A 71 6.92 6.94 11.51
CA PHE A 71 7.00 8.21 12.23
C PHE A 71 7.53 8.05 13.67
N ILE A 72 7.15 6.97 14.37
CA ILE A 72 7.63 6.72 15.74
C ILE A 72 9.14 6.40 15.75
N PRO A 73 9.66 5.48 14.90
CA PRO A 73 11.08 5.15 14.88
C PRO A 73 11.94 6.30 14.36
N ALA A 74 11.40 7.17 13.50
CA ALA A 74 12.09 8.37 13.05
C ALA A 74 12.46 9.32 14.21
N CYS A 75 11.66 9.40 15.27
CA CYS A 75 12.02 10.17 16.47
C CYS A 75 13.27 9.60 17.16
N LEU A 76 13.36 8.27 17.24
CA LEU A 76 14.52 7.58 17.83
C LEU A 76 15.77 7.77 16.95
N PHE A 77 15.64 7.65 15.63
CA PHE A 77 16.75 7.84 14.70
C PHE A 77 17.28 9.27 14.75
N SER A 78 16.40 10.27 14.79
CA SER A 78 16.80 11.67 14.91
C SER A 78 17.59 11.94 16.20
N TYR A 79 17.20 11.30 17.32
CA TYR A 79 17.90 11.45 18.60
C TYR A 79 19.27 10.75 18.63
N PHE A 80 19.35 9.49 18.20
CA PHE A 80 20.59 8.70 18.32
C PHE A 80 21.62 9.03 17.24
N GLU A 81 21.18 9.28 16.01
CA GLU A 81 22.06 9.55 14.87
C GLU A 81 22.29 11.06 14.62
N ASN A 82 21.66 11.93 15.42
CA ASN A 82 21.67 13.39 15.24
C ASN A 82 21.22 13.82 13.83
N TRP A 83 20.32 13.05 13.21
CA TRP A 83 19.74 13.39 11.91
C TRP A 83 18.56 14.33 12.06
N GLU A 84 18.29 15.10 11.02
CA GLU A 84 17.02 15.83 10.93
C GLU A 84 15.86 14.82 10.91
N TYR A 85 14.72 15.20 11.49
CA TYR A 85 13.54 14.33 11.54
C TYR A 85 13.07 13.93 10.13
N SER A 86 13.15 14.86 9.16
CA SER A 86 12.83 14.60 7.75
C SER A 86 13.68 13.49 7.15
N ILE A 87 14.99 13.51 7.41
CA ILE A 87 15.97 12.48 6.99
C ILE A 87 15.66 11.15 7.69
N SER A 88 15.30 11.20 8.97
CA SER A 88 14.96 10.00 9.76
C SER A 88 13.71 9.30 9.23
N VAL A 89 12.68 10.06 8.83
CA VAL A 89 11.47 9.54 8.17
C VAL A 89 11.82 8.95 6.80
N TYR A 90 12.66 9.64 6.03
CA TYR A 90 13.15 9.13 4.74
C TYR A 90 13.88 7.80 4.89
N TYR A 91 14.81 7.70 5.85
CA TYR A 91 15.52 6.46 6.16
C TYR A 91 14.57 5.33 6.54
N ALA A 92 13.60 5.59 7.42
CA ALA A 92 12.62 4.59 7.83
C ALA A 92 11.79 4.09 6.63
N PHE A 93 11.35 5.00 5.76
CA PHE A 93 10.61 4.66 4.55
C PHE A 93 11.45 3.84 3.56
N VAL A 94 12.64 4.31 3.19
CA VAL A 94 13.53 3.67 2.20
C VAL A 94 13.98 2.27 2.66
N THR A 95 14.23 2.12 3.96
CA THR A 95 14.65 0.85 4.57
C THR A 95 13.52 -0.16 4.61
N LEU A 96 12.33 0.23 5.09
CA LEU A 96 11.19 -0.69 5.17
C LEU A 96 10.63 -1.05 3.79
N THR A 97 10.62 -0.11 2.85
CA THR A 97 10.22 -0.40 1.46
C THR A 97 11.24 -1.25 0.71
N THR A 98 12.38 -1.58 1.31
CA THR A 98 13.48 -2.35 0.72
C THR A 98 14.10 -1.71 -0.53
N ILE A 99 13.90 -0.40 -0.72
CA ILE A 99 14.56 0.37 -1.79
C ILE A 99 16.06 0.45 -1.50
N GLY A 100 16.41 0.77 -0.26
CA GLY A 100 17.79 0.64 0.26
C GLY A 100 18.85 1.45 -0.50
N PHE A 101 18.65 2.76 -0.70
CA PHE A 101 19.64 3.61 -1.39
C PHE A 101 21.02 3.62 -0.72
N GLY A 102 21.08 3.45 0.61
CA GLY A 102 22.34 3.37 1.36
C GLY A 102 23.06 4.71 1.56
N ASP A 103 22.39 5.82 1.29
CA ASP A 103 22.82 7.20 1.53
C ASP A 103 22.78 7.58 3.02
N PHE A 104 21.77 7.11 3.74
CA PHE A 104 21.66 7.23 5.18
C PHE A 104 21.59 5.84 5.82
N VAL A 105 22.54 5.53 6.70
CA VAL A 105 22.62 4.26 7.43
C VAL A 105 23.05 4.55 8.87
N PRO A 106 22.40 3.96 9.90
CA PRO A 106 22.78 4.15 11.28
C PRO A 106 24.24 3.80 11.51
N THR A 107 24.97 4.66 12.20
CA THR A 107 26.41 4.47 12.39
C THR A 107 26.62 3.47 13.51
N PHE A 108 26.96 2.22 13.18
CA PHE A 108 27.32 1.19 14.17
C PHE A 108 28.77 1.35 14.71
N GLY A 109 29.21 2.58 14.92
CA GLY A 109 30.59 2.91 15.29
C GLY A 109 30.86 2.87 16.79
N SER A 110 32.08 2.52 17.17
CA SER A 110 32.54 2.44 18.57
C SER A 110 32.57 3.78 19.30
N LEU A 111 32.68 4.89 18.58
CA LEU A 111 32.69 6.26 19.14
C LEU A 111 31.33 6.63 19.76
N GLN A 112 30.23 6.20 19.14
CA GLN A 112 28.86 6.44 19.63
C GLN A 112 28.53 5.51 20.80
N GLU A 113 29.05 4.28 20.80
CA GLU A 113 28.94 3.35 21.94
C GLU A 113 29.62 3.92 23.20
N GLN A 114 30.74 4.64 23.08
CA GLN A 114 31.37 5.29 24.22
C GLN A 114 30.54 6.46 24.79
N GLN A 115 29.81 7.18 23.96
CA GLN A 115 29.01 8.34 24.38
C GLN A 115 27.68 7.94 25.04
N PHE A 116 27.02 6.89 24.53
CA PHE A 116 25.68 6.47 24.96
C PHE A 116 25.64 5.14 25.73
N GLY A 117 26.73 4.36 25.71
CA GLY A 117 26.89 3.12 26.47
C GLY A 117 25.81 2.08 26.19
N VAL A 118 25.19 1.56 27.24
CA VAL A 118 24.16 0.50 27.18
C VAL A 118 22.94 0.91 26.34
N PHE A 119 22.58 2.20 26.33
CA PHE A 119 21.45 2.69 25.54
C PHE A 119 21.68 2.53 24.03
N PHE A 120 22.92 2.69 23.57
CA PHE A 120 23.28 2.48 22.17
C PHE A 120 23.14 1.01 21.76
N ARG A 121 23.53 0.09 22.64
CA ARG A 121 23.32 -1.36 22.42
C ARG A 121 21.84 -1.70 22.35
N CYS A 122 21.02 -1.13 23.22
CA CYS A 122 19.56 -1.28 23.16
C CYS A 122 18.99 -0.73 21.84
N TYR A 123 19.50 0.41 21.36
CA TYR A 123 19.12 1.01 20.09
C TYR A 123 19.45 0.10 18.88
N GLN A 124 20.62 -0.53 18.87
CA GLN A 124 20.99 -1.49 17.81
C GLN A 124 20.04 -2.71 17.78
N VAL A 125 19.74 -3.28 18.95
CA VAL A 125 18.78 -4.39 19.07
C VAL A 125 17.39 -3.93 18.63
N PHE A 126 16.99 -2.71 18.99
CA PHE A 126 15.74 -2.11 18.55
C PHE A 126 15.67 -1.98 17.02
N ILE A 127 16.72 -1.53 16.34
CA ILE A 127 16.74 -1.45 14.85
C ILE A 127 16.46 -2.82 14.24
N ILE A 128 17.12 -3.87 14.72
CA ILE A 128 16.94 -5.24 14.20
C ILE A 128 15.49 -5.68 14.41
N PHE A 129 14.96 -5.48 15.62
CA PHE A 129 13.59 -5.82 15.94
C PHE A 129 12.57 -5.03 15.10
N TRP A 130 12.78 -3.72 14.97
CA TRP A 130 11.97 -2.82 14.14
C TRP A 130 11.98 -3.24 12.67
N PHE A 131 13.14 -3.59 12.13
CA PHE A 131 13.26 -4.04 10.75
C PHE A 131 12.49 -5.35 10.52
N ILE A 132 12.71 -6.35 11.38
CA ILE A 132 12.04 -7.65 11.26
C ILE A 132 10.51 -7.49 11.38
N THR A 133 10.04 -6.76 12.39
CA THR A 133 8.61 -6.54 12.61
C THR A 133 7.96 -5.67 11.54
N GLY A 134 8.64 -4.62 11.09
CA GLY A 134 8.18 -3.74 10.01
C GLY A 134 8.07 -4.47 8.68
N LEU A 135 9.06 -5.32 8.33
CA LEU A 135 8.98 -6.13 7.12
C LEU A 135 7.86 -7.18 7.20
N GLY A 136 7.70 -7.83 8.35
CA GLY A 136 6.59 -8.76 8.59
C GLY A 136 5.23 -8.11 8.44
N TYR A 137 5.09 -6.88 8.93
CA TYR A 137 3.87 -6.08 8.76
C TYR A 137 3.62 -5.75 7.27
N LEU A 138 4.64 -5.39 6.50
CA LEU A 138 4.49 -5.18 5.05
C LEU A 138 4.04 -6.45 4.32
N VAL A 139 4.60 -7.61 4.67
CA VAL A 139 4.17 -8.90 4.09
C VAL A 139 2.71 -9.20 4.46
N MET A 140 2.29 -8.92 5.69
CA MET A 140 0.90 -9.06 6.09
C MET A 140 -0.02 -8.18 5.22
N VAL A 141 0.31 -6.89 5.06
CA VAL A 141 -0.45 -5.95 4.22
C VAL A 141 -0.52 -6.46 2.78
N MET A 142 0.60 -6.87 2.19
CA MET A 142 0.64 -7.45 0.85
C MET A 142 -0.25 -8.70 0.73
N GLY A 143 -0.24 -9.56 1.76
CA GLY A 143 -1.11 -10.73 1.83
C GLY A 143 -2.59 -10.36 1.85
N PHE A 144 -2.99 -9.33 2.60
CA PHE A 144 -4.36 -8.82 2.60
C PHE A 144 -4.75 -8.16 1.28
N LEU A 145 -3.85 -7.36 0.69
CA LEU A 145 -4.04 -6.76 -0.64
C LEU A 145 -4.24 -7.84 -1.69
N ALA A 146 -3.41 -8.88 -1.70
CA ALA A 146 -3.49 -10.00 -2.63
C ALA A 146 -4.78 -10.82 -2.46
N LYS A 147 -5.16 -11.15 -1.21
CA LYS A 147 -6.46 -11.80 -0.90
C LYS A 147 -7.63 -10.94 -1.35
N GLY A 148 -7.47 -9.63 -1.20
CA GLY A 148 -8.35 -8.60 -1.67
C GLY A 148 -8.62 -8.59 -3.14
N MET A 149 -7.56 -8.43 -3.92
CA MET A 149 -7.58 -8.46 -5.39
C MET A 149 -8.23 -9.74 -5.91
N ARG A 150 -8.03 -10.87 -5.24
CA ARG A 150 -8.68 -12.15 -5.57
C ARG A 150 -10.16 -12.25 -5.16
N SER A 151 -10.71 -11.26 -4.48
CA SER A 151 -12.10 -11.27 -4.02
C SER A 151 -13.07 -11.11 -5.18
N LYS A 152 -14.12 -11.95 -5.20
CA LYS A 152 -15.21 -11.89 -6.19
C LYS A 152 -15.88 -10.51 -6.27
N LYS A 153 -15.80 -9.70 -5.20
CA LYS A 153 -16.30 -8.32 -5.19
C LYS A 153 -15.52 -7.41 -6.13
N ILE A 154 -14.19 -7.54 -6.20
CA ILE A 154 -13.35 -6.76 -7.11
C ILE A 154 -13.57 -7.21 -8.55
N ALA A 155 -13.63 -8.51 -8.83
CA ALA A 155 -13.99 -9.01 -10.16
C ALA A 155 -15.36 -8.51 -10.63
N LYS A 156 -16.35 -8.42 -9.73
CA LYS A 156 -17.67 -7.84 -10.03
C LYS A 156 -17.60 -6.32 -10.27
N LEU A 157 -16.78 -5.60 -9.50
CA LEU A 157 -16.56 -4.16 -9.72
C LEU A 157 -15.84 -3.88 -11.04
N GLU A 158 -14.80 -4.64 -11.36
CA GLU A 158 -14.08 -4.53 -12.63
C GLU A 158 -15.01 -4.79 -13.82
N THR A 159 -15.84 -5.84 -13.75
CA THR A 159 -16.84 -6.11 -14.81
C THR A 159 -17.92 -5.03 -14.90
N LEU A 160 -18.34 -4.43 -13.78
CA LEU A 160 -19.28 -3.30 -13.77
C LEU A 160 -18.65 -2.02 -14.33
N VAL A 161 -17.40 -1.72 -13.98
CA VAL A 161 -16.67 -0.56 -14.50
C VAL A 161 -16.39 -0.76 -16.00
N ALA A 162 -15.94 -1.94 -16.40
CA ALA A 162 -15.71 -2.28 -17.80
C ALA A 162 -16.99 -2.19 -18.64
N SER A 163 -18.12 -2.72 -18.14
CA SER A 163 -19.40 -2.62 -18.85
C SER A 163 -19.94 -1.17 -18.90
N ASN A 164 -19.80 -0.39 -17.83
CA ASN A 164 -20.15 1.03 -17.84
C ASN A 164 -19.29 1.84 -18.82
N LEU A 165 -17.97 1.65 -18.81
CA LEU A 165 -17.05 2.29 -19.75
C LEU A 165 -17.39 1.93 -21.19
N ARG A 166 -17.68 0.64 -21.47
CA ARG A 166 -18.10 0.19 -22.80
C ARG A 166 -19.39 0.87 -23.24
N SER A 167 -20.40 0.93 -22.38
CA SER A 167 -21.68 1.58 -22.69
C SER A 167 -21.55 3.10 -22.91
N ARG A 168 -20.62 3.76 -22.22
CA ARG A 168 -20.31 5.19 -22.45
C ARG A 168 -19.57 5.38 -23.77
N ASN A 169 -18.60 4.53 -24.05
CA ASN A 169 -17.84 4.58 -25.29
C ASN A 169 -18.76 4.37 -26.51
N GLU A 170 -19.64 3.37 -26.47
CA GLU A 170 -20.60 3.11 -27.56
C GLU A 170 -21.57 4.28 -27.78
N ARG A 171 -22.06 4.91 -26.71
CA ARG A 171 -22.90 6.12 -26.81
C ARG A 171 -22.15 7.29 -27.45
N LEU A 172 -20.88 7.48 -27.09
CA LEU A 172 -20.03 8.51 -27.70
C LEU A 172 -19.82 8.23 -29.19
N TRP A 173 -19.50 6.99 -29.56
CA TRP A 173 -19.37 6.60 -30.96
C TRP A 173 -20.64 6.85 -31.78
N GLN A 174 -21.82 6.51 -31.23
CA GLN A 174 -23.10 6.80 -31.87
C GLN A 174 -23.35 8.31 -32.02
N SER A 175 -23.00 9.12 -31.02
CA SER A 175 -23.13 10.58 -31.11
C SER A 175 -22.24 11.13 -32.23
N ILE A 176 -20.96 10.74 -32.26
CA ILE A 176 -20.00 11.18 -33.29
C ILE A 176 -20.46 10.76 -34.69
N GLN A 177 -21.02 9.56 -34.84
CA GLN A 177 -21.56 9.11 -36.13
C GLN A 177 -22.76 9.96 -36.58
N ARG A 178 -23.69 10.29 -35.67
CA ARG A 178 -24.82 11.16 -36.00
C ARG A 178 -24.36 12.56 -36.39
N ASP A 179 -23.42 13.14 -35.65
CA ASP A 179 -22.88 14.47 -35.95
C ASP A 179 -22.18 14.47 -37.31
N ARG A 180 -21.43 13.41 -37.64
CA ARG A 180 -20.80 13.25 -38.97
C ARG A 180 -21.84 13.18 -40.10
N ILE A 181 -22.92 12.41 -39.92
CA ILE A 181 -24.00 12.28 -40.92
C ILE A 181 -24.72 13.63 -41.10
N PHE A 182 -25.00 14.34 -40.01
CA PHE A 182 -25.63 15.64 -40.04
C PHE A 182 -24.78 16.69 -40.78
N VAL A 183 -23.48 16.75 -40.48
CA VAL A 183 -22.54 17.64 -41.18
C VAL A 183 -22.49 17.33 -42.68
N ARG A 184 -22.49 16.04 -43.05
CA ARG A 184 -22.54 15.63 -44.47
C ARG A 184 -23.82 16.09 -45.16
N SER A 185 -24.97 15.94 -44.49
CA SER A 185 -26.27 16.41 -45.01
C SER A 185 -26.28 17.92 -45.27
N ILE A 186 -25.74 18.72 -44.35
CA ILE A 186 -25.63 20.18 -44.54
C ILE A 186 -24.73 20.49 -45.73
N PHE A 187 -23.60 19.80 -45.86
CA PHE A 187 -22.68 20.01 -46.98
C PHE A 187 -23.37 19.70 -48.32
N ASP A 188 -24.09 18.58 -48.40
CA ASP A 188 -24.83 18.18 -49.59
C ASP A 188 -25.95 19.19 -49.96
N GLU A 189 -26.68 19.72 -48.97
CA GLU A 189 -27.67 20.79 -49.19
C GLU A 189 -27.04 22.09 -49.71
N LEU A 190 -25.91 22.51 -49.15
CA LEU A 190 -25.18 23.70 -49.61
C LEU A 190 -24.68 23.56 -51.05
N TYR A 191 -24.20 22.37 -51.43
CA TYR A 191 -23.80 22.08 -52.82
C TYR A 191 -24.98 22.17 -53.79
N LEU A 192 -26.14 21.62 -53.42
CA LEU A 192 -27.35 21.66 -54.25
C LEU A 192 -27.90 23.09 -54.41
N LEU A 193 -27.82 23.91 -53.35
CA LEU A 193 -28.23 25.31 -53.40
C LEU A 193 -27.31 26.13 -54.31
N ASN A 194 -26.00 25.91 -54.27
CA ASN A 194 -25.07 26.58 -55.18
C ASN A 194 -25.28 26.19 -56.65
N TYR A 195 -25.72 24.95 -56.92
CA TYR A 195 -25.97 24.49 -58.29
C TYR A 195 -27.28 25.06 -58.90
N LYS A 196 -28.31 25.33 -58.09
CA LYS A 196 -29.59 25.88 -58.55
C LYS A 196 -29.58 27.38 -58.88
N VAL A 197 -28.48 28.08 -58.60
CA VAL A 197 -28.36 29.54 -58.79
C VAL A 197 -27.68 29.88 -60.14
N PHE A 198 -27.35 28.88 -60.97
CA PHE A 198 -26.83 29.05 -62.33
C PHE A 198 -27.85 28.65 -63.40
#